data_AF-A0A7Z1N8N5-F1
#
_entry.id   AF-A0A7Z1N8N5-F1
#
_cell.length_a   1.000
_cell.length_b   1.000
_cell.length_c   1.000
_cell.angle_alpha   90.00
_cell.angle_beta   90.00
_cell.angle_gamma   90.00
#
_symmetry.space_group_name_H-M   'P 1'
#
loop_
_entity.id
_entity.type
_entity.pdbx_description
1 polymer ?
#
loop_
_entity_poly.entity_id
_entity_poly.type
_entity_poly.pdbx_seq_one_letter_code
_entity_poly.pdbx_strand_id
1 'polypeptide(L)'
;LYALSGRFVTAIRARGLRLPEDLIGDDGLVAAWAHTDLKDDSHWVHGRVLACDGAGFIAEQVSLARPSTWAMQYKRLINYSVRFYQNRIISDIMMREGPVGLPARLASLYGDWLPRWRPRPGLTGWFDRKALARMRRAAT
;
A
#
# COMPACT_ATOMS: atom_id res chain seq x y z
N LEU A 1 14.50 2.23 2.01
CA LEU A 1 14.79 3.62 2.42
C LEU A 1 14.58 4.50 1.19
N TYR A 2 13.92 5.65 1.32
CA TYR A 2 13.72 6.59 0.21
C TYR A 2 14.41 7.90 0.55
N ALA A 3 15.08 8.51 -0.44
CA ALA A 3 15.49 9.90 -0.38
C ALA A 3 14.46 10.72 -1.17
N LEU A 4 13.76 11.62 -0.48
CA LEU A 4 12.73 12.47 -1.11
C LEU A 4 13.29 13.88 -1.32
N SER A 5 13.03 14.46 -2.50
CA SER A 5 13.44 15.83 -2.75
C SER A 5 12.68 16.81 -1.84
N GLY A 6 13.36 17.87 -1.38
CA GLY A 6 12.72 18.90 -0.54
C GLY A 6 11.52 19.55 -1.23
N ARG A 7 11.59 19.77 -2.55
CA ARG A 7 10.47 20.29 -3.37
C ARG A 7 9.22 19.42 -3.23
N PHE A 8 9.38 18.10 -3.36
CA PHE A 8 8.28 17.15 -3.27
C PHE A 8 7.64 17.14 -1.88
N VAL A 9 8.45 17.10 -0.82
CA VAL A 9 7.96 17.14 0.57
C VAL A 9 7.24 18.46 0.88
N THR A 10 7.78 19.60 0.44
CA THR A 10 7.12 20.90 0.59
C THR A 10 5.79 20.94 -0.13
N ALA A 11 5.70 20.38 -1.35
CA ALA A 11 4.45 20.33 -2.10
C ALA A 11 3.39 19.45 -1.40
N ILE A 12 3.77 18.30 -0.84
CA ILE A 12 2.88 17.46 0.00
C ILE A 12 2.32 18.27 1.16
N ARG A 13 3.19 18.97 1.91
CA ARG A 13 2.80 19.76 3.08
C ARG A 13 1.91 20.94 2.72
N ALA A 14 2.26 21.68 1.68
CA ALA A 14 1.50 22.85 1.21
C ALA A 14 0.07 22.46 0.78
N ARG A 15 -0.09 21.26 0.22
CA ARG A 15 -1.40 20.72 -0.19
C ARG A 15 -2.12 19.94 0.92
N GLY A 16 -1.52 19.80 2.10
CA GLY A 16 -2.09 19.04 3.21
C GLY A 16 -2.30 17.55 2.92
N LEU A 17 -1.57 16.98 1.96
CA LEU A 17 -1.73 15.58 1.56
C LEU A 17 -1.23 14.64 2.67
N ARG A 18 -1.98 13.57 2.92
CA ARG A 18 -1.66 12.56 3.93
C ARG A 18 -1.84 11.17 3.36
N LEU A 19 -0.98 10.26 3.78
CA LEU A 19 -1.18 8.83 3.52
C LEU A 19 -2.29 8.32 4.45
N PRO A 20 -3.12 7.35 4.00
CA PRO A 20 -4.08 6.72 4.89
C PRO A 20 -3.39 6.03 6.07
N GLU A 21 -3.91 6.23 7.28
CA GLU A 21 -3.28 5.79 8.54
C GLU A 21 -3.23 4.26 8.70
N ASP A 22 -4.14 3.55 8.02
CA ASP A 22 -4.29 2.09 8.08
C ASP A 22 -3.71 1.39 6.84
N LEU A 23 -2.97 2.10 5.98
CA LEU A 23 -2.35 1.54 4.78
C LEU A 23 -1.23 0.54 5.12
N ILE A 24 -1.25 -0.62 4.48
CA ILE A 24 -0.17 -1.61 4.54
C ILE A 24 0.70 -1.50 3.29
N GLY A 25 1.95 -1.08 3.47
CA GLY A 25 2.91 -0.92 2.37
C GLY A 25 2.70 0.40 1.64
N ASP A 26 3.00 1.49 2.34
CA ASP A 26 2.89 2.88 1.93
C ASP A 26 3.94 3.29 0.88
N ASP A 27 5.08 2.61 0.85
CA ASP A 27 6.15 2.77 -0.11
C ASP A 27 5.69 2.92 -1.57
N GLY A 28 4.81 2.02 -2.01
CA GLY A 28 4.29 2.03 -3.38
C GLY A 28 3.48 3.28 -3.70
N LEU A 29 2.74 3.80 -2.72
CA LEU A 29 1.93 5.01 -2.90
C LEU A 29 2.82 6.26 -2.93
N VAL A 30 3.83 6.33 -2.07
CA VAL A 30 4.82 7.43 -2.10
C VAL A 30 5.56 7.45 -3.45
N ALA A 31 5.94 6.28 -3.97
CA ALA A 31 6.56 6.17 -5.30
C ALA A 31 5.59 6.64 -6.41
N ALA A 32 4.32 6.22 -6.37
CA ALA A 32 3.32 6.67 -7.33
C ALA A 32 3.15 8.20 -7.32
N TRP A 33 3.04 8.80 -6.13
CA TRP A 33 2.98 10.25 -5.95
C TRP A 33 4.20 10.99 -6.53
N ALA A 34 5.40 10.43 -6.37
CA ALA A 34 6.61 10.99 -6.95
C ALA A 34 6.59 10.88 -8.49
N HIS A 35 6.14 9.77 -9.05
CA HIS A 35 5.99 9.58 -10.49
C HIS A 35 4.96 10.53 -11.11
N THR A 36 3.86 10.83 -10.42
CA THR A 36 2.80 11.71 -10.94
C THR A 36 3.00 13.18 -10.57
N ASP A 37 4.03 13.53 -9.79
CA ASP A 37 4.21 14.89 -9.22
C ASP A 37 2.95 15.34 -8.46
N LEU A 38 2.40 14.42 -7.65
CA LEU A 38 1.19 14.61 -6.84
C LEU A 38 -0.11 14.85 -7.64
N LYS A 39 -0.16 14.40 -8.89
CA LYS A 39 -1.38 14.38 -9.73
C LYS A 39 -1.96 12.97 -9.82
N ASP A 40 -3.05 12.83 -10.57
CA ASP A 40 -3.63 11.53 -10.91
C ASP A 40 -2.70 10.68 -11.79
N ASP A 41 -3.03 9.39 -11.93
CA ASP A 41 -2.19 8.40 -12.60
C ASP A 41 -1.95 8.66 -14.10
N SER A 42 -2.74 9.51 -14.76
CA SER A 42 -2.48 9.89 -16.16
C SER A 42 -1.20 10.72 -16.35
N HIS A 43 -0.66 11.28 -15.27
CA HIS A 43 0.54 12.12 -15.28
C HIS A 43 1.83 11.35 -14.97
N TRP A 44 1.82 10.03 -15.13
CA TRP A 44 2.94 9.17 -14.80
C TRP A 44 4.20 9.49 -15.61
N VAL A 45 5.31 9.78 -14.92
CA VAL A 45 6.62 9.97 -15.54
C VAL A 45 7.64 9.04 -14.88
N HIS A 46 8.13 8.06 -15.63
CA HIS A 46 9.04 7.04 -15.10
C HIS A 46 10.36 7.63 -14.57
N GLY A 47 10.95 8.60 -15.27
CA GLY A 47 12.24 9.20 -14.89
C GLY A 47 12.23 10.07 -13.62
N ARG A 48 11.10 10.23 -12.93
CA ARG A 48 11.03 11.02 -11.67
C ARG A 48 11.50 10.26 -10.43
N VAL A 49 11.57 8.93 -10.51
CA VAL A 49 12.11 8.08 -9.45
C VAL A 49 13.26 7.29 -10.04
N LEU A 50 14.40 7.32 -9.37
CA LEU A 50 15.61 6.63 -9.79
C LEU A 50 16.00 5.60 -8.73
N ALA A 51 16.48 4.45 -9.20
CA ALA A 51 17.12 3.49 -8.32
C ALA A 51 18.46 4.05 -7.83
N CYS A 52 18.76 3.82 -6.55
CA CYS A 52 20.07 4.12 -5.99
C CYS A 52 20.79 2.79 -5.79
N ASP A 53 21.56 2.35 -6.79
CA ASP A 53 22.15 1.00 -6.83
C ASP A 53 23.11 0.74 -5.66
N GLY A 54 23.71 1.79 -5.10
CA GLY A 54 24.57 1.69 -3.91
C GLY A 54 23.81 1.59 -2.57
N ALA A 55 22.48 1.74 -2.56
CA ALA A 55 21.68 1.68 -1.34
C ALA A 55 21.37 0.21 -0.97
N GLY A 56 22.04 -0.29 0.05
CA GLY A 56 21.75 -1.60 0.65
C GLY A 56 20.66 -1.55 1.73
N PHE A 57 20.08 -2.71 2.04
CA PHE A 57 19.22 -2.90 3.20
C PHE A 57 19.68 -4.11 4.00
N ILE A 58 19.77 -3.97 5.32
CA ILE A 58 20.02 -5.08 6.23
C ILE A 58 18.67 -5.53 6.78
N ALA A 59 18.25 -6.74 6.41
CA ALA A 59 17.07 -7.40 6.95
C ALA A 59 17.48 -8.69 7.65
N GLU A 60 16.86 -8.98 8.79
CA GLU A 60 17.00 -10.29 9.41
C GLU A 60 16.37 -11.37 8.50
N GLN A 61 17.13 -12.43 8.23
CA GLN A 61 16.65 -13.48 7.34
C GLN A 61 15.61 -14.36 8.03
N VAL A 62 14.48 -14.55 7.36
CA VAL A 62 13.45 -15.52 7.76
C VAL A 62 14.01 -16.92 7.51
N SER A 63 14.01 -17.78 8.53
CA SER A 63 14.54 -19.14 8.43
C SER A 63 13.45 -20.16 8.75
N LEU A 64 13.26 -21.14 7.86
CA LEU A 64 12.36 -22.27 8.11
C LEU A 64 12.74 -23.07 9.36
N ALA A 65 14.03 -23.07 9.72
CA ALA A 65 14.56 -23.72 10.92
C ALA A 65 14.31 -22.95 12.23
N ARG A 66 13.69 -21.75 12.18
CA ARG A 66 13.38 -20.93 13.36
C ARG A 66 11.86 -20.78 13.50
N PRO A 67 11.20 -21.61 14.33
CA PRO A 67 9.74 -21.58 14.53
C PRO A 67 9.18 -20.19 14.89
N SER A 68 9.95 -19.38 15.62
CA SER A 68 9.59 -17.99 15.97
C SER A 68 9.32 -17.11 14.73
N THR A 69 9.92 -17.42 13.59
CA THR A 69 9.73 -16.64 12.34
C THR A 69 8.50 -17.05 11.54
N TRP A 70 7.88 -18.20 11.85
CA TRP A 70 6.71 -18.70 11.13
C TRP A 70 5.47 -17.85 11.42
N ALA A 71 5.24 -17.47 12.68
CA ALA A 71 4.13 -16.61 13.06
C ALA A 71 4.24 -15.23 12.39
N MET A 72 5.47 -14.68 12.33
CA MET A 72 5.76 -13.44 11.61
C MET A 72 5.46 -13.58 10.11
N GLN A 73 5.95 -14.65 9.47
CA GLN A 73 5.73 -14.88 8.06
C GLN A 73 4.24 -15.08 7.74
N TYR A 74 3.51 -15.80 8.59
CA TYR A 74 2.06 -15.97 8.47
C TYR A 74 1.32 -14.62 8.54
N LYS A 75 1.66 -13.77 9.52
CA LYS A 75 1.10 -12.41 9.62
C LYS A 75 1.45 -11.56 8.40
N ARG A 76 2.68 -11.68 7.88
CA ARG A 76 3.15 -10.97 6.68
C ARG A 76 2.34 -11.37 5.44
N LEU A 77 2.05 -12.66 5.26
CA LEU A 77 1.23 -13.13 4.14
C LEU A 77 -0.21 -12.61 4.20
N ILE A 78 -0.81 -12.53 5.40
CA ILE A 78 -2.12 -11.88 5.57
C ILE A 78 -2.03 -10.38 5.24
N ASN A 79 -0.99 -9.69 5.71
CA ASN A 79 -0.78 -8.27 5.42
C ASN A 79 -0.59 -8.02 3.91
N TYR A 80 0.09 -8.91 3.19
CA TYR A 80 0.23 -8.84 1.73
C TYR A 80 -1.10 -9.01 1.00
N SER A 81 -1.97 -9.88 1.48
CA SER A 81 -3.35 -9.98 0.98
C SER A 81 -4.16 -8.71 1.27
N VAL A 82 -4.07 -8.13 2.47
CA VAL A 82 -4.73 -6.84 2.77
C VAL A 82 -4.22 -5.72 1.85
N ARG A 83 -2.88 -5.60 1.70
CA ARG A 83 -2.25 -4.64 0.78
C ARG A 83 -2.76 -4.78 -0.64
N PHE A 84 -2.88 -6.00 -1.16
CA PHE A 84 -3.41 -6.26 -2.50
C PHE A 84 -4.83 -5.71 -2.71
N TYR A 85 -5.67 -5.77 -1.69
CA TYR A 85 -7.03 -5.22 -1.74
C TYR A 85 -7.05 -3.70 -1.55
N GLN A 86 -6.28 -3.17 -0.59
CA GLN A 86 -6.10 -1.72 -0.41
C GLN A 86 -5.58 -1.04 -1.69
N ASN A 87 -4.59 -1.65 -2.35
CA ASN A 87 -4.04 -1.12 -3.61
C ASN A 87 -5.09 -0.99 -4.71
N ARG A 88 -6.13 -1.83 -4.76
CA ARG A 88 -7.21 -1.66 -5.74
C ARG A 88 -8.05 -0.42 -5.48
N ILE A 89 -8.35 -0.16 -4.20
CA ILE A 89 -9.06 1.06 -3.79
C ILE A 89 -8.19 2.28 -4.15
N ILE A 90 -6.91 2.23 -3.79
CA ILE A 90 -5.97 3.31 -4.07
C ILE A 90 -5.85 3.57 -5.56
N SER A 91 -5.67 2.54 -6.39
CA SER A 91 -5.56 2.71 -7.85
C SER A 91 -6.80 3.34 -8.46
N ASP A 92 -8.01 2.97 -8.00
CA ASP A 92 -9.25 3.60 -8.47
C ASP A 92 -9.31 5.11 -8.12
N ILE A 93 -8.97 5.45 -6.87
CA ILE A 93 -8.89 6.85 -6.41
C ILE A 93 -7.82 7.62 -7.18
N MET A 94 -6.61 7.06 -7.30
CA MET A 94 -5.48 7.70 -7.96
C MET A 94 -5.71 7.92 -9.46
N MET A 95 -6.48 7.03 -10.11
CA MET A 95 -6.88 7.20 -11.51
C MET A 95 -7.93 8.30 -11.69
N ARG A 96 -8.88 8.45 -10.76
CA ARG A 96 -10.02 9.37 -10.92
C ARG A 96 -9.76 10.78 -10.36
N GLU A 97 -9.20 10.82 -9.16
CA GLU A 97 -9.14 12.01 -8.30
C GLU A 97 -7.69 12.37 -7.93
N GLY A 98 -6.77 11.41 -8.06
CA GLY A 98 -5.39 11.56 -7.62
C GLY A 98 -5.27 11.64 -6.09
N PRO A 99 -4.16 12.18 -5.57
CA PRO A 99 -3.86 12.16 -4.14
C PRO A 99 -4.88 12.86 -3.24
N VAL A 100 -5.65 13.81 -3.79
CA VAL A 100 -6.62 14.59 -3.01
C VAL A 100 -7.88 13.79 -2.66
N GLY A 101 -8.18 12.72 -3.41
CA GLY A 101 -9.30 11.83 -3.13
C GLY A 101 -9.01 10.77 -2.07
N LEU A 102 -7.77 10.68 -1.56
CA LEU A 102 -7.41 9.67 -0.58
C LEU A 102 -8.02 9.98 0.80
N PRO A 103 -8.74 9.04 1.42
CA PRO A 103 -9.28 9.24 2.75
C PRO A 103 -8.18 9.15 3.80
N ALA A 104 -8.44 9.74 4.98
CA ALA A 104 -7.55 9.57 6.14
C ALA A 104 -7.40 8.10 6.56
N ARG A 105 -8.44 7.27 6.33
CA ARG A 105 -8.43 5.82 6.59
C ARG A 105 -9.13 5.10 5.45
N LEU A 106 -8.51 4.07 4.88
CA LEU A 106 -9.12 3.23 3.84
C LEU A 106 -10.27 2.40 4.38
N ALA A 107 -10.26 2.09 5.68
CA ALA A 107 -11.34 1.37 6.34
C ALA A 107 -12.73 1.98 6.13
N SER A 108 -12.84 3.31 5.98
CA SER A 108 -14.13 3.97 5.71
C SER A 108 -14.75 3.57 4.38
N LEU A 109 -13.94 3.08 3.43
CA LEU A 109 -14.39 2.64 2.11
C LEU A 109 -14.64 1.13 2.04
N TYR A 110 -14.21 0.35 3.04
CA TYR A 110 -14.30 -1.11 2.94
C TYR A 110 -15.74 -1.62 2.76
N GLY A 111 -16.74 -0.95 3.33
CA GLY A 111 -18.16 -1.32 3.16
C GLY A 111 -18.58 -1.41 1.69
N ASP A 112 -18.14 -0.47 0.86
CA ASP A 112 -18.52 -0.38 -0.56
C ASP A 112 -17.73 -1.37 -1.43
N TRP A 113 -16.50 -1.69 -1.03
CA TRP A 113 -15.57 -2.48 -1.82
C TRP A 113 -15.62 -3.97 -1.52
N LEU A 114 -15.78 -4.36 -0.24
CA LEU A 114 -15.72 -5.75 0.20
C LEU A 114 -16.74 -6.68 -0.48
N PRO A 115 -17.99 -6.28 -0.79
CA PRO A 115 -18.94 -7.14 -1.48
C PRO A 115 -18.46 -7.62 -2.86
N ARG A 116 -17.63 -6.81 -3.53
CA ARG A 116 -17.09 -7.04 -4.89
C ARG A 116 -15.96 -8.05 -4.92
N TRP A 117 -15.35 -8.36 -3.78
CA TRP A 117 -14.13 -9.17 -3.74
C TRP A 117 -14.39 -10.64 -3.42
N ARG A 118 -13.56 -11.48 -4.03
CA ARG A 118 -13.45 -12.90 -3.74
C ARG A 118 -11.97 -13.24 -3.50
N PRO A 119 -11.67 -14.26 -2.67
CA PRO A 119 -10.31 -14.76 -2.52
C PRO A 119 -9.75 -15.23 -3.86
N ARG A 120 -8.47 -14.97 -4.12
CA ARG A 120 -7.75 -15.52 -5.28
C ARG A 120 -7.66 -17.06 -5.19
N PRO A 121 -7.51 -17.76 -6.32
CA PRO A 121 -7.28 -19.22 -6.31
C PRO A 121 -5.93 -19.59 -5.67
N GLY A 122 -5.77 -20.87 -5.33
CA GLY A 122 -4.54 -21.43 -4.79
C GLY A 122 -4.27 -21.09 -3.31
N LEU A 123 -3.02 -21.27 -2.88
CA LEU A 123 -2.60 -21.09 -1.48
C LEU A 123 -2.86 -19.66 -0.97
N THR A 124 -2.72 -18.66 -1.84
CA THR A 124 -2.99 -17.25 -1.54
C THR A 124 -4.44 -17.02 -1.10
N GLY A 125 -5.39 -17.81 -1.62
CA GLY A 125 -6.79 -17.75 -1.26
C GLY A 125 -7.07 -17.99 0.23
N TRP A 126 -6.20 -18.69 0.95
CA TRP A 126 -6.31 -18.80 2.40
C TRP A 126 -6.03 -17.47 3.11
N PHE A 127 -4.94 -16.81 2.73
CA PHE A 127 -4.55 -15.52 3.30
C PHE A 127 -5.53 -14.42 2.91
N ASP A 128 -6.08 -14.47 1.69
CA ASP A 128 -7.13 -13.57 1.23
C ASP A 128 -8.40 -13.71 2.08
N ARG A 129 -8.82 -14.94 2.43
CA ARG A 129 -9.95 -15.15 3.35
C ARG A 129 -9.72 -14.49 4.71
N LYS A 130 -8.51 -14.62 5.27
CA LYS A 130 -8.13 -13.96 6.53
C LYS A 130 -8.06 -12.44 6.41
N ALA A 131 -7.52 -11.92 5.30
CA ALA A 131 -7.46 -10.50 5.00
C ALA A 131 -8.85 -9.89 4.88
N LEU A 132 -9.74 -10.48 4.07
CA LEU A 132 -11.12 -10.01 3.91
C LEU A 132 -11.91 -10.06 5.22
N ALA A 133 -11.72 -11.10 6.03
CA ALA A 133 -12.33 -11.17 7.37
C ALA A 133 -11.82 -10.05 8.30
N ARG A 134 -10.52 -9.74 8.25
CA ARG A 134 -9.93 -8.63 9.01
C ARG A 134 -10.46 -7.28 8.53
N MET A 135 -10.54 -7.06 7.22
CA MET A 135 -11.06 -5.82 6.64
C MET A 135 -12.53 -5.61 7.00
N ARG A 136 -13.36 -6.67 6.99
CA ARG A 136 -14.76 -6.59 7.46
C ARG A 136 -14.88 -6.11 8.90
N ARG A 137 -14.04 -6.61 9.80
CA ARG A 137 -14.04 -6.17 11.22
C ARG A 137 -13.58 -4.73 11.38
N ALA A 138 -12.73 -4.24 10.49
CA ALA A 138 -12.24 -2.86 10.52
C ALA A 138 -13.23 -1.86 9.90
N ALA A 139 -14.23 -2.36 9.16
CA ALA A 139 -15.29 -1.56 8.54
C ALA A 139 -16.46 -1.26 9.50
N THR A 140 -16.51 -1.94 10.65
CA THR A 140 -17.46 -1.72 11.75
C THR A 140 -16.85 -0.80 12.80
#